data_AF-A0A5B8W933-F1
#
_entry.id   AF-A0A5B8W933-F1
#
_cell.length_a   1.000
_cell.length_b   1.000
_cell.length_c   1.000
_cell.angle_alpha   90.00
_cell.angle_beta   90.00
_cell.angle_gamma   90.00
#
_symmetry.space_group_name_H-M   'P 1'
#
loop_
_entity.id
_entity.type
_entity.pdbx_description
1 polymer ?
#
loop_
_entity_poly.entity_id
_entity_poly.type
_entity_poly.pdbx_seq_one_letter_code
_entity_poly.pdbx_strand_id
1 'polypeptide(L)'
;MNYKELLNKLPSSWEQLKLKDYIKLSPVLNAADTEGELVDDDIYTIKHLSDLDMSVQIISLLTDTDIEDIEALSMLEVNQLIEKLAFIGTVPKTGKPKIAYKPFDELSYDNFITFQKLSVDFTEEGILSSAIGNLPVMLSLFAKDPNHNPEFIFNLSMPEVINGFFSVKRNTEKYLQRLERSSLLKKHLMFWKVIPLVVTQYFRNRKASKLNFHLDGTIG
;
A
#
# COMPACT_ATOMS: atom_id res chain seq x y z
N MET A 1 -23.32 14.42 27.46
CA MET A 1 -21.84 14.51 27.31
C MET A 1 -21.37 15.97 27.45
N ASN A 2 -20.11 16.27 27.82
CA ASN A 2 -19.58 17.64 27.83
C ASN A 2 -18.84 17.95 26.52
N TYR A 3 -19.34 18.91 25.72
CA TYR A 3 -18.74 19.34 24.45
C TYR A 3 -17.23 19.62 24.54
N LYS A 4 -16.76 20.23 25.64
CA LYS A 4 -15.34 20.55 25.81
C LYS A 4 -14.47 19.31 25.94
N GLU A 5 -15.00 18.23 26.50
CA GLU A 5 -14.28 16.95 26.61
C GLU A 5 -14.13 16.28 25.25
N LEU A 6 -15.18 16.29 24.43
CA LEU A 6 -15.15 15.81 23.05
C LEU A 6 -14.12 16.59 22.23
N LEU A 7 -14.18 17.92 22.30
CA LEU A 7 -13.25 18.78 21.58
C LEU A 7 -11.80 18.48 21.98
N ASN A 8 -11.51 18.18 23.25
CA ASN A 8 -10.15 17.86 23.70
C ASN A 8 -9.68 16.46 23.27
N LYS A 9 -10.59 15.49 23.15
CA LYS A 9 -10.28 14.12 22.69
C LYS A 9 -9.95 14.07 21.19
N LEU A 10 -10.61 14.90 20.38
CA LEU A 10 -10.41 14.88 18.94
C LEU A 10 -8.97 15.32 18.55
N PRO A 11 -8.33 14.62 17.60
CA PRO A 11 -7.08 15.09 17.02
C PRO A 11 -7.30 16.42 16.28
N SER A 12 -6.30 17.30 16.31
CA SER A 12 -6.30 18.56 15.54
C SER A 12 -5.41 18.51 14.30
N SER A 13 -4.66 17.41 14.11
CA SER A 13 -3.72 17.29 12.99
C SER A 13 -3.36 15.84 12.70
N TRP A 14 -2.77 15.61 11.52
CA TRP A 14 -2.27 14.31 11.09
C TRP A 14 -1.19 13.72 12.02
N GLU A 15 -0.43 14.56 12.71
CA GLU A 15 0.58 14.12 13.67
C GLU A 15 -0.03 13.50 14.94
N GLN A 16 -1.26 13.89 15.29
CA GLN A 16 -1.98 13.37 16.45
C GLN A 16 -2.79 12.12 16.11
N LEU A 17 -3.28 12.02 14.88
CA LEU A 17 -4.06 10.86 14.42
C LEU A 17 -3.17 9.63 14.26
N LYS A 18 -3.52 8.55 14.98
CA LYS A 18 -2.79 7.27 14.92
C LYS A 18 -3.34 6.35 13.84
N LEU A 19 -2.51 5.43 13.36
CA LEU A 19 -2.92 4.45 12.35
C LEU A 19 -4.13 3.62 12.79
N LYS A 20 -4.15 3.16 14.04
CA LYS A 20 -5.27 2.38 14.59
C LYS A 20 -6.60 3.13 14.51
N ASP A 21 -6.57 4.45 14.70
CA ASP A 21 -7.77 5.28 14.68
C ASP A 21 -8.16 5.55 13.22
N TYR A 22 -7.19 5.78 12.34
CA TYR A 22 -7.42 5.93 10.91
C TYR A 22 -7.99 4.66 10.24
N ILE A 23 -7.54 3.46 10.65
CA ILE A 23 -8.09 2.19 10.17
C ILE A 23 -9.59 2.11 10.46
N LYS A 24 -10.03 2.53 11.66
CA LYS A 24 -11.45 2.57 12.03
C LYS A 24 -12.25 3.56 11.18
N LEU A 25 -11.64 4.68 10.78
CA LEU A 25 -12.28 5.70 9.94
C LEU A 25 -12.38 5.29 8.46
N SER A 26 -11.45 4.46 7.98
CA SER A 26 -11.34 4.13 6.56
C SER A 26 -12.65 3.64 5.89
N PRO A 27 -13.52 2.83 6.53
CA PRO A 27 -14.77 2.40 5.88
C PRO A 27 -15.74 3.56 5.67
N VAL A 28 -15.83 4.49 6.64
CA VAL A 28 -16.72 5.66 6.58
C VAL A 28 -16.23 6.64 5.52
N LEU A 29 -14.91 6.88 5.46
CA LEU A 29 -14.31 7.77 4.46
C LEU A 29 -14.45 7.23 3.03
N ASN A 30 -14.37 5.91 2.83
CA ASN A 30 -14.50 5.31 1.50
C ASN A 30 -15.96 5.23 1.02
N ALA A 31 -16.93 5.12 1.94
CA ALA A 31 -18.34 5.12 1.58
C ALA A 31 -18.75 6.47 0.92
N ALA A 32 -18.16 7.58 1.40
CA ALA A 32 -18.34 8.93 0.87
C ALA A 32 -18.06 9.05 -0.64
N ASP A 33 -16.99 8.41 -1.10
CA ASP A 33 -16.50 8.54 -2.48
C ASP A 33 -17.36 7.77 -3.50
N THR A 34 -18.20 6.84 -3.03
CA THR A 34 -18.98 5.94 -3.89
C THR A 34 -20.38 6.48 -4.23
N GLU A 35 -20.92 7.41 -3.45
CA GLU A 35 -22.28 7.94 -3.62
C GLU A 35 -22.35 9.21 -4.50
N GLY A 36 -21.23 9.70 -5.02
CA GLY A 36 -21.11 11.01 -5.68
C GLY A 36 -21.58 11.11 -7.15
N GLU A 37 -22.19 10.08 -7.75
CA GLU A 37 -22.39 10.02 -9.22
C GLU A 37 -23.83 10.19 -9.74
N LEU A 38 -24.79 10.69 -8.93
CA LEU A 38 -26.14 11.01 -9.42
C LEU A 38 -26.48 12.48 -9.17
N VAL A 39 -26.69 13.21 -10.26
CA VAL A 39 -26.93 14.67 -10.35
C VAL A 39 -28.43 14.94 -10.44
N ASP A 40 -28.97 15.79 -9.55
CA ASP A 40 -30.18 16.61 -9.73
C ASP A 40 -30.20 17.76 -8.68
N ASP A 41 -30.75 18.91 -9.04
CA ASP A 41 -30.56 20.21 -8.34
C ASP A 41 -31.13 20.33 -6.90
N ASP A 42 -31.81 19.31 -6.37
CA ASP A 42 -32.21 19.21 -4.94
C ASP A 42 -31.04 18.74 -4.03
N ILE A 43 -29.88 18.44 -4.61
CA ILE A 43 -28.69 17.85 -3.97
C ILE A 43 -27.99 18.74 -2.94
N TYR A 44 -28.11 20.07 -3.01
CA TYR A 44 -27.36 20.93 -2.09
C TYR A 44 -27.73 20.71 -0.62
N THR A 45 -28.98 20.35 -0.31
CA THR A 45 -29.39 20.03 1.08
C THR A 45 -29.01 18.61 1.48
N ILE A 46 -29.10 17.63 0.57
CA ILE A 46 -28.78 16.22 0.83
C ILE A 46 -27.28 15.97 0.95
N LYS A 47 -26.45 16.69 0.16
CA LYS A 47 -24.99 16.62 0.25
C LYS A 47 -24.46 17.22 1.56
N HIS A 48 -25.03 18.33 2.02
CA HIS A 48 -24.67 18.91 3.32
C HIS A 48 -25.14 18.07 4.52
N LEU A 49 -26.30 17.39 4.42
CA LEU A 49 -26.76 16.45 5.45
C LEU A 49 -25.90 15.18 5.49
N SER A 50 -25.54 14.62 4.34
CA SER A 50 -24.60 13.47 4.28
C SER A 50 -23.20 13.82 4.77
N ASP A 51 -22.70 15.03 4.49
CA ASP A 51 -21.43 15.53 5.04
C ASP A 51 -21.49 15.69 6.57
N LEU A 52 -22.65 16.13 7.10
CA LEU A 52 -22.87 16.27 8.55
C LEU A 52 -22.94 14.91 9.25
N ASP A 53 -23.78 14.00 8.74
CA ASP A 53 -23.98 12.66 9.32
C ASP A 53 -22.66 11.88 9.32
N MET A 54 -21.89 11.98 8.23
CA MET A 54 -20.56 11.40 8.16
C MET A 54 -19.59 12.04 9.15
N SER A 55 -19.62 13.37 9.28
CA SER A 55 -18.78 14.06 10.26
C SER A 55 -19.13 13.63 11.69
N VAL A 56 -20.41 13.46 12.01
CA VAL A 56 -20.88 12.94 13.31
C VAL A 56 -20.40 11.51 13.52
N GLN A 57 -20.47 10.64 12.51
CA GLN A 57 -19.92 9.28 12.58
C GLN A 57 -18.41 9.27 12.82
N ILE A 58 -17.65 10.16 12.16
CA ILE A 58 -16.20 10.29 12.38
C ILE A 58 -15.91 10.75 13.81
N ILE A 59 -16.66 11.73 14.33
CA ILE A 59 -16.52 12.22 15.71
C ILE A 59 -16.84 11.08 16.70
N SER A 60 -17.91 10.32 16.47
CA SER A 60 -18.28 9.16 17.27
C SER A 60 -17.14 8.15 17.34
N LEU A 61 -16.58 7.76 16.18
CA LEU A 61 -15.50 6.77 16.11
C LEU A 61 -14.20 7.22 16.78
N LEU A 62 -13.86 8.51 16.68
CA LEU A 62 -12.63 9.06 17.26
C LEU A 62 -12.74 9.31 18.77
N THR A 63 -13.93 9.61 19.26
CA THR A 63 -14.15 9.95 20.68
C THR A 63 -14.68 8.80 21.52
N ASP A 64 -15.10 7.70 20.86
CA ASP A 64 -15.79 6.56 21.46
C ASP A 64 -17.07 7.02 22.18
N THR A 65 -17.84 7.86 21.47
CA THR A 65 -19.09 8.47 21.96
C THR A 65 -20.24 8.04 21.06
N ASP A 66 -21.40 7.76 21.65
CA ASP A 66 -22.59 7.42 20.89
C ASP A 66 -23.05 8.59 20.01
N ILE A 67 -23.57 8.27 18.83
CA ILE A 67 -24.03 9.26 17.84
C ILE A 67 -25.13 10.15 18.44
N GLU A 68 -26.08 9.56 19.17
CA GLU A 68 -27.20 10.27 19.80
C GLU A 68 -26.72 11.38 20.77
N ASP A 69 -25.62 11.13 21.49
CA ASP A 69 -25.01 12.10 22.40
C ASP A 69 -24.36 13.28 21.66
N ILE A 70 -23.89 13.05 20.43
CA ILE A 70 -23.30 14.07 19.56
C ILE A 70 -24.41 14.89 18.88
N GLU A 71 -25.47 14.23 18.42
CA GLU A 71 -26.65 14.88 17.83
C GLU A 71 -27.43 15.75 18.83
N ALA A 72 -27.34 15.44 20.12
CA ALA A 72 -27.91 16.26 21.19
C ALA A 72 -27.18 17.59 21.41
N LEU A 73 -25.99 17.79 20.82
CA LEU A 73 -25.24 19.04 20.91
C LEU A 73 -25.88 20.13 20.05
N SER A 74 -25.60 21.39 20.38
CA SER A 74 -26.02 22.49 19.50
C SER A 74 -25.25 22.47 18.18
N MET A 75 -25.89 22.92 17.10
CA MET A 75 -25.25 22.98 15.77
C MET A 75 -23.93 23.78 15.77
N LEU A 76 -23.83 24.81 16.62
CA LEU A 76 -22.60 25.58 16.78
C LEU A 76 -21.46 24.73 17.37
N GLU A 77 -21.77 23.91 18.38
CA GLU A 77 -20.81 23.00 19.01
C GLU A 77 -20.38 21.89 18.04
N VAL A 78 -21.34 21.31 17.31
CA VAL A 78 -21.06 20.32 16.26
C VAL A 78 -20.13 20.92 15.19
N ASN A 79 -20.45 22.10 14.66
CA ASN A 79 -19.60 22.75 13.66
C ASN A 79 -18.16 22.97 14.14
N GLN A 80 -17.97 23.31 15.42
CA GLN A 80 -16.62 23.48 15.99
C GLN A 80 -15.85 22.15 16.09
N LEU A 81 -16.54 21.04 16.36
CA LEU A 81 -15.93 19.71 16.31
C LEU A 81 -15.54 19.34 14.87
N ILE A 82 -16.41 19.66 13.89
CA ILE A 82 -16.16 19.42 12.45
C ILE A 82 -14.96 20.25 11.96
N GLU A 83 -14.91 21.54 12.28
CA GLU A 83 -13.79 22.42 11.91
C GLU A 83 -12.45 21.88 12.43
N LYS A 84 -12.43 21.30 13.63
CA LYS A 84 -11.23 20.67 14.18
C LYS A 84 -10.74 19.48 13.36
N LEU A 85 -11.65 18.78 12.69
CA LEU A 85 -11.38 17.63 11.83
C LEU A 85 -11.11 17.98 10.36
N ALA A 86 -11.19 19.27 9.98
CA ALA A 86 -10.99 19.72 8.60
C ALA A 86 -9.64 19.28 8.00
N PHE A 87 -8.63 19.00 8.83
CA PHE A 87 -7.34 18.48 8.37
C PHE A 87 -7.46 17.10 7.68
N ILE A 88 -8.47 16.28 7.99
CA ILE A 88 -8.67 14.95 7.40
C ILE A 88 -8.93 15.06 5.88
N GLY A 89 -9.57 16.14 5.44
CA GLY A 89 -9.76 16.43 4.01
C GLY A 89 -8.48 16.90 3.30
N THR A 90 -7.35 17.00 3.99
CA THR A 90 -6.08 17.48 3.42
C THR A 90 -5.04 16.36 3.36
N VAL A 91 -4.10 16.44 2.40
CA VAL A 91 -3.03 15.45 2.30
C VAL A 91 -2.01 15.65 3.45
N PRO A 92 -1.69 14.61 4.23
CA PRO A 92 -0.68 14.68 5.29
C PRO A 92 0.69 15.03 4.73
N LYS A 93 1.37 15.96 5.39
CA LYS A 93 2.75 16.33 5.02
C LYS A 93 3.71 15.24 5.47
N THR A 94 4.58 14.81 4.56
CA THR A 94 5.64 13.84 4.84
C THR A 94 6.71 14.46 5.75
N GLY A 95 6.90 13.90 6.96
CA GLY A 95 7.95 14.29 7.91
C GLY A 95 9.27 13.51 7.75
N LYS A 96 10.21 13.66 8.70
CA LYS A 96 11.37 12.76 8.79
C LYS A 96 10.94 11.38 9.31
N PRO A 97 11.37 10.27 8.69
CA PRO A 97 10.99 8.94 9.15
C PRO A 97 11.64 8.63 10.50
N LYS A 98 10.84 8.21 11.49
CA LYS A 98 11.34 7.70 12.78
C LYS A 98 11.83 6.25 12.68
N ILE A 99 11.29 5.50 11.72
CA ILE A 99 11.66 4.10 11.51
C ILE A 99 12.75 4.03 10.46
N ALA A 100 13.86 3.40 10.83
CA ALA A 100 14.84 2.92 9.87
C ALA A 100 14.34 1.63 9.24
N TYR A 101 14.23 1.62 7.92
CA TYR A 101 13.87 0.45 7.14
C TYR A 101 15.13 -0.28 6.65
N LYS A 102 15.03 -1.61 6.55
CA LYS A 102 16.08 -2.45 5.99
C LYS A 102 16.38 -2.01 4.55
N PRO A 103 17.66 -1.90 4.17
CA PRO A 103 18.03 -1.74 2.78
C PRO A 103 17.65 -3.01 2.01
N PHE A 104 17.50 -2.89 0.69
CA PHE A 104 16.90 -3.93 -0.14
C PHE A 104 17.73 -5.22 -0.23
N ASP A 105 19.03 -5.16 0.08
CA ASP A 105 19.97 -6.28 0.12
C ASP A 105 19.87 -7.11 1.41
N GLU A 106 19.25 -6.57 2.47
CA GLU A 106 18.96 -7.27 3.72
C GLU A 106 17.58 -7.94 3.73
N LEU A 107 16.78 -7.77 2.67
CA LEU A 107 15.43 -8.35 2.57
C LEU A 107 15.48 -9.79 2.09
N SER A 108 14.79 -10.68 2.79
CA SER A 108 14.58 -12.06 2.34
C SER A 108 13.54 -12.12 1.22
N TYR A 109 13.61 -13.18 0.41
CA TYR A 109 12.59 -13.47 -0.60
C TYR A 109 11.20 -13.67 0.03
N ASP A 110 11.13 -14.28 1.21
CA ASP A 110 9.87 -14.49 1.94
C ASP A 110 9.21 -13.18 2.37
N ASN A 111 10.01 -12.19 2.78
CA ASN A 111 9.49 -10.84 3.09
C ASN A 111 8.84 -10.21 1.86
N PHE A 112 9.45 -10.39 0.69
CA PHE A 112 8.93 -9.87 -0.58
C PHE A 112 7.62 -10.56 -0.98
N ILE A 113 7.56 -11.90 -0.91
CA ILE A 113 6.33 -12.65 -1.21
C ILE A 113 5.20 -12.28 -0.26
N THR A 114 5.50 -12.10 1.02
CA THR A 114 4.52 -11.69 2.02
C THR A 114 4.01 -10.28 1.74
N PHE A 115 4.91 -9.33 1.44
CA PHE A 115 4.54 -7.99 1.03
C PHE A 115 3.64 -8.00 -0.20
N GLN A 116 4.00 -8.77 -1.24
CA GLN A 116 3.22 -8.85 -2.46
C GLN A 116 1.81 -9.38 -2.16
N LYS A 117 1.68 -10.47 -1.39
CA LYS A 117 0.38 -11.04 -0.99
C LYS A 117 -0.48 -10.01 -0.25
N LEU A 118 0.09 -9.30 0.71
CA LEU A 118 -0.63 -8.26 1.48
C LEU A 118 -0.93 -7.01 0.65
N SER A 119 -0.21 -6.79 -0.45
CA SER A 119 -0.38 -5.64 -1.35
C SER A 119 -1.34 -5.87 -2.51
N VAL A 120 -1.66 -7.13 -2.88
CA VAL A 120 -2.57 -7.44 -4.00
C VAL A 120 -3.99 -6.90 -3.74
N ASP A 121 -4.37 -6.77 -2.47
CA ASP A 121 -5.59 -6.11 -2.03
C ASP A 121 -5.70 -4.62 -2.43
N PHE A 122 -4.62 -3.99 -2.92
CA PHE A 122 -4.64 -2.59 -3.39
C PHE A 122 -5.11 -2.39 -4.84
N THR A 123 -5.19 -3.46 -5.65
CA THR A 123 -5.29 -3.33 -7.13
C THR A 123 -6.64 -3.65 -7.75
N GLU A 124 -7.63 -4.13 -6.99
CA GLU A 124 -9.00 -4.35 -7.48
C GLU A 124 -9.97 -3.37 -6.81
N GLU A 125 -10.95 -2.88 -7.57
CA GLU A 125 -11.88 -1.75 -7.34
C GLU A 125 -12.83 -1.91 -6.13
N GLY A 126 -12.42 -2.56 -5.04
CA GLY A 126 -13.30 -2.79 -3.89
C GLY A 126 -12.67 -3.03 -2.52
N ILE A 127 -11.34 -2.98 -2.32
CA ILE A 127 -10.76 -3.39 -1.03
C ILE A 127 -9.59 -2.50 -0.54
N LEU A 128 -9.76 -1.17 -0.58
CA LEU A 128 -8.87 -0.26 0.17
C LEU A 128 -8.93 -0.49 1.70
N SER A 129 -10.01 -1.10 2.19
CA SER A 129 -10.22 -1.44 3.61
C SER A 129 -9.22 -2.48 4.15
N SER A 130 -8.97 -3.58 3.43
CA SER A 130 -8.05 -4.64 3.90
C SER A 130 -6.58 -4.23 3.75
N ALA A 131 -6.28 -3.48 2.68
CA ALA A 131 -4.98 -2.91 2.39
C ALA A 131 -4.46 -1.99 3.51
N ILE A 132 -5.29 -1.06 4.00
CA ILE A 132 -4.93 -0.16 5.11
C ILE A 132 -4.79 -0.97 6.42
N GLY A 133 -5.64 -1.98 6.64
CA GLY A 133 -5.54 -2.89 7.79
C GLY A 133 -4.23 -3.70 7.84
N ASN A 134 -3.65 -4.02 6.68
CA ASN A 134 -2.41 -4.79 6.55
C ASN A 134 -1.12 -3.94 6.66
N LEU A 135 -1.22 -2.60 6.61
CA LEU A 135 -0.08 -1.68 6.70
C LEU A 135 0.84 -1.94 7.91
N PRO A 136 0.35 -2.19 9.14
CA PRO A 136 1.20 -2.48 10.29
C PRO A 136 2.12 -3.67 10.07
N VAL A 137 1.57 -4.75 9.51
CA VAL A 137 2.33 -5.98 9.21
C VAL A 137 3.35 -5.69 8.12
N MET A 138 2.93 -5.05 7.03
CA MET A 138 3.81 -4.71 5.91
C MET A 138 4.99 -3.85 6.34
N LEU A 139 4.76 -2.81 7.15
CA LEU A 139 5.85 -1.93 7.63
C LEU A 139 6.78 -2.65 8.61
N SER A 140 6.24 -3.50 9.49
CA SER A 140 7.04 -4.25 10.46
C SER A 140 8.02 -5.24 9.79
N LEU A 141 7.64 -5.87 8.68
CA LEU A 141 8.50 -6.81 7.93
C LEU A 141 9.79 -6.16 7.44
N PHE A 142 9.70 -4.87 7.06
CA PHE A 142 10.81 -4.11 6.51
C PHE A 142 11.50 -3.24 7.56
N ALA A 143 11.00 -3.19 8.79
CA ALA A 143 11.66 -2.46 9.86
C ALA A 143 13.01 -3.10 10.20
N LYS A 144 14.02 -2.25 10.43
CA LYS A 144 15.36 -2.70 10.82
C LYS A 144 15.41 -3.18 12.27
N ASP A 145 14.70 -2.48 13.15
CA ASP A 145 14.59 -2.83 14.56
C ASP A 145 13.47 -3.88 14.75
N PRO A 146 13.76 -5.06 15.33
CA PRO A 146 12.74 -6.07 15.63
C PRO A 146 11.69 -5.61 16.65
N ASN A 147 11.96 -4.56 17.44
CA ASN A 147 10.98 -3.98 18.37
C ASN A 147 9.89 -3.17 17.65
N HIS A 148 10.07 -2.84 16.38
CA HIS A 148 9.04 -2.19 15.56
C HIS A 148 8.03 -3.23 15.02
N ASN A 149 7.36 -3.92 15.95
CA ASN A 149 6.31 -4.88 15.66
C ASN A 149 5.01 -4.19 15.17
N PRO A 150 3.99 -4.93 14.69
CA PRO A 150 2.74 -4.32 14.23
C PRO A 150 2.06 -3.41 15.27
N GLU A 151 2.10 -3.77 16.55
CA GLU A 151 1.55 -2.95 17.66
C GLU A 151 2.22 -1.59 17.80
N PHE A 152 3.54 -1.53 17.61
CA PHE A 152 4.27 -0.28 17.55
C PHE A 152 3.81 0.56 16.35
N ILE A 153 3.67 -0.06 15.17
CA ILE A 153 3.22 0.63 13.95
C ILE A 153 1.80 1.18 14.08
N PHE A 154 0.89 0.46 14.76
CA PHE A 154 -0.48 0.93 15.03
C PHE A 154 -0.54 2.27 15.77
N ASN A 155 0.47 2.57 16.59
CA ASN A 155 0.54 3.77 17.41
C ASN A 155 1.37 4.91 16.77
N LEU A 156 1.84 4.71 15.54
CA LEU A 156 2.49 5.77 14.77
C LEU A 156 1.48 6.79 14.27
N SER A 157 1.96 8.01 14.05
CA SER A 157 1.15 9.03 13.38
C SER A 157 1.02 8.74 11.89
N MET A 158 -0.07 9.18 11.28
CA MET A 158 -0.29 8.97 9.84
C MET A 158 0.85 9.46 8.93
N PRO A 159 1.49 10.63 9.18
CA PRO A 159 2.66 11.07 8.42
C PRO A 159 3.81 10.06 8.46
N GLU A 160 4.04 9.41 9.60
CA GLU A 160 5.11 8.42 9.77
C GLU A 160 4.81 7.13 9.02
N VAL A 161 3.55 6.69 9.08
CA VAL A 161 3.06 5.50 8.35
C VAL A 161 3.21 5.71 6.85
N ILE A 162 2.77 6.86 6.34
CA ILE A 162 2.83 7.19 4.91
C ILE A 162 4.28 7.23 4.42
N ASN A 163 5.15 7.90 5.18
CA ASN A 163 6.59 7.88 4.90
C ASN A 163 7.17 6.47 4.90
N GLY A 164 6.75 5.65 5.85
CA GLY A 164 7.13 4.25 5.93
C GLY A 164 6.73 3.49 4.69
N PHE A 165 5.47 3.62 4.30
CA PHE A 165 4.91 2.96 3.14
C PHE A 165 5.67 3.34 1.87
N PHE A 166 5.92 4.64 1.63
CA PHE A 166 6.69 5.08 0.47
C PHE A 166 8.15 4.60 0.50
N SER A 167 8.76 4.54 1.68
CA SER A 167 10.12 4.02 1.84
C SER A 167 10.19 2.54 1.49
N VAL A 168 9.24 1.75 1.98
CA VAL A 168 9.12 0.32 1.68
C VAL A 168 8.83 0.10 0.20
N LYS A 169 7.83 0.78 -0.37
CA LYS A 169 7.49 0.72 -1.80
C LYS A 169 8.70 1.00 -2.68
N ARG A 170 9.44 2.08 -2.41
CA ARG A 170 10.65 2.44 -3.15
C ARG A 170 11.76 1.39 -3.05
N ASN A 171 11.93 0.77 -1.89
CA ASN A 171 12.91 -0.30 -1.70
C ASN A 171 12.50 -1.56 -2.47
N THR A 172 11.22 -1.91 -2.46
CA THR A 172 10.64 -3.02 -3.23
C THR A 172 10.81 -2.82 -4.73
N GLU A 173 10.57 -1.60 -5.25
CA GLU A 173 10.79 -1.25 -6.65
C GLU A 173 12.27 -1.44 -7.07
N LYS A 174 13.21 -0.96 -6.25
CA LYS A 174 14.65 -1.15 -6.50
C LYS A 174 15.03 -2.63 -6.52
N TYR A 175 14.46 -3.43 -5.62
CA TYR A 175 14.68 -4.87 -5.59
C TYR A 175 14.19 -5.55 -6.87
N LEU A 176 12.97 -5.24 -7.32
CA LEU A 176 12.40 -5.75 -8.57
C LEU A 176 13.26 -5.40 -9.78
N GLN A 177 13.70 -4.15 -9.90
CA GLN A 177 14.58 -3.71 -10.99
C GLN A 177 15.92 -4.48 -11.00
N ARG A 178 16.48 -4.79 -9.82
CA ARG A 178 17.71 -5.59 -9.73
C ARG A 178 17.46 -7.05 -10.13
N LEU A 179 16.36 -7.64 -9.69
CA LEU A 179 15.98 -9.00 -10.07
C LEU A 179 15.81 -9.10 -11.59
N GLU A 180 15.10 -8.16 -12.20
CA GLU A 180 14.89 -8.10 -13.64
C GLU A 180 16.24 -8.05 -14.39
N ARG A 181 17.12 -7.12 -14.03
CA ARG A 181 18.48 -7.03 -14.60
C ARG A 181 19.28 -8.32 -14.44
N SER A 182 19.23 -8.94 -13.25
CA SER A 182 19.94 -10.20 -12.99
C SER A 182 19.38 -11.37 -13.83
N SER A 183 18.07 -11.40 -14.05
CA SER A 183 17.40 -12.42 -14.84
C SER A 183 17.74 -12.28 -16.33
N LEU A 184 17.80 -11.04 -16.85
CA LEU A 184 18.23 -10.73 -18.21
C LEU A 184 19.70 -11.14 -18.42
N LEU A 185 20.58 -10.81 -17.48
CA LEU A 185 21.98 -11.24 -17.52
C LEU A 185 22.12 -12.78 -17.52
N LYS A 186 21.35 -13.47 -16.68
CA LYS A 186 21.33 -14.96 -16.66
C LYS A 186 20.85 -15.54 -17.98
N LYS A 187 19.76 -15.01 -18.56
CA LYS A 187 19.25 -15.42 -19.88
C LYS A 187 20.31 -15.22 -20.96
N HIS A 188 20.97 -14.07 -20.97
CA HIS A 188 22.04 -13.76 -21.92
C HIS A 188 23.24 -14.72 -21.73
N LEU A 189 23.70 -14.94 -20.49
CA LEU A 189 24.77 -15.90 -20.20
C LEU A 189 24.41 -17.34 -20.61
N MET A 190 23.17 -17.77 -20.38
CA MET A 190 22.69 -19.08 -20.85
C MET A 190 22.71 -19.16 -22.38
N PHE A 191 22.23 -18.13 -23.07
CA PHE A 191 22.26 -18.05 -24.53
C PHE A 191 23.70 -18.20 -25.06
N TRP A 192 24.66 -17.49 -24.48
CA TRP A 192 26.09 -17.61 -24.84
C TRP A 192 26.71 -18.96 -24.48
N LYS A 193 26.20 -19.69 -23.48
CA LYS A 193 26.63 -21.06 -23.18
C LYS A 193 26.02 -22.10 -24.13
N VAL A 194 24.80 -21.84 -24.62
CA VAL A 194 24.07 -22.76 -25.52
C VAL A 194 24.57 -22.63 -26.96
N ILE A 195 24.94 -21.44 -27.42
CA ILE A 195 25.45 -21.22 -28.79
C ILE A 195 26.63 -22.15 -29.13
N PRO A 196 27.71 -22.25 -28.34
CA PRO A 196 28.82 -23.15 -28.63
C PRO A 196 28.38 -24.61 -28.73
N LEU A 197 27.43 -25.05 -27.90
CA LEU A 197 26.91 -26.41 -27.93
C LEU A 197 26.13 -26.69 -29.22
N VAL A 198 25.24 -25.77 -29.60
CA VAL A 198 24.46 -25.86 -30.84
C VAL A 198 25.38 -25.83 -32.07
N VAL A 199 26.36 -24.93 -32.08
CA VAL A 199 27.35 -24.82 -33.16
C VAL A 199 28.20 -26.10 -33.26
N THR A 200 28.68 -26.62 -32.12
CA THR A 200 29.43 -27.88 -32.08
C THR A 200 28.60 -29.05 -32.59
N GLN A 201 27.33 -29.13 -32.18
CA GLN A 201 26.41 -30.18 -32.62
C GLN A 201 26.07 -30.06 -34.12
N TYR A 202 25.89 -28.84 -34.63
CA TYR A 202 25.72 -28.58 -36.06
C TYR A 202 26.94 -29.05 -36.87
N PHE A 203 28.16 -28.69 -36.46
CA PHE A 203 29.37 -29.14 -37.15
C PHE A 203 29.58 -30.66 -37.04
N ARG A 204 29.25 -31.27 -35.91
CA ARG A 204 29.28 -32.73 -35.72
C ARG A 204 28.30 -33.43 -36.67
N ASN A 205 27.07 -32.95 -36.75
CA ASN A 205 26.04 -33.49 -37.65
C ASN A 205 26.42 -33.30 -39.13
N ARG A 206 27.02 -32.16 -39.50
CA ARG A 206 27.50 -31.91 -40.87
C ARG A 206 28.70 -32.79 -41.26
N LYS A 207 29.58 -33.13 -40.31
CA LYS A 207 30.66 -34.11 -40.56
C LYS A 207 30.09 -35.52 -40.72
N ALA A 208 29.14 -35.92 -39.87
CA ALA A 208 28.47 -37.22 -39.97
C ALA A 208 27.70 -37.39 -41.30
N SER A 209 26.98 -36.35 -41.76
CA SER A 209 26.27 -36.41 -43.04
C SER A 209 27.21 -36.50 -44.24
N LYS A 210 28.35 -35.80 -44.22
CA LYS A 210 29.39 -35.93 -45.26
C LYS A 210 30.05 -37.31 -45.28
N LEU A 211 30.21 -37.96 -44.13
CA LEU A 211 30.73 -39.32 -44.04
C LEU A 211 29.76 -40.35 -44.64
N ASN A 212 28.45 -40.17 -44.42
CA ASN A 212 27.43 -41.05 -45.02
C ASN A 212 27.34 -40.88 -46.55
N PHE A 213 27.50 -39.65 -47.07
CA PHE A 213 27.56 -39.40 -48.52
C PHE A 213 28.78 -40.04 -49.22
N HIS A 214 29.86 -40.34 -48.49
CA HIS A 214 31.02 -41.05 -49.05
C HIS A 214 30.91 -42.58 -48.98
N LEU A 215 29.98 -43.14 -48.19
CA LEU A 215 29.74 -44.58 -48.10
C LEU A 215 28.69 -45.07 -49.11
N ASP A 216 27.79 -44.20 -49.57
CA ASP A 216 26.82 -44.48 -50.66
C ASP A 216 27.30 -44.01 -52.05
N GLY A 217 28.58 -43.61 -52.15
CA GLY A 217 29.22 -43.17 -53.39
C GLY A 217 29.59 -44.32 -54.33
N THR A 218 28.64 -45.18 -54.69
CA THR A 218 28.72 -45.91 -55.97
C THR A 218 28.49 -44.91 -57.09
N ILE A 219 29.60 -44.44 -57.66
CA ILE A 219 29.68 -43.78 -58.95
C ILE A 219 29.54 -44.89 -60.00
N GLY A 220 28.48 -44.83 -60.81
CA GLY A 220 28.47 -45.45 -62.13
C GLY A 220 29.25 -44.60 -63.11
#